data_AF-A0A0E2B9J4-F1
#
_entry.id   AF-A0A0E2B9J4-F1
#
_cell.length_a   1.000
_cell.length_b   1.000
_cell.length_c   1.000
_cell.angle_alpha   90.00
_cell.angle_beta   90.00
_cell.angle_gamma   90.00
#
_symmetry.space_group_name_H-M   'P 1'
#
loop_
_entity.id
_entity.type
_entity.pdbx_description
1 polymer ?
#
loop_
_entity_poly.entity_id
_entity_poly.type
_entity_poly.pdbx_seq_one_letter_code
_entity_poly.pdbx_strand_id
1 'polypeptide(L)'
;MKLKNAVFKINQKQLIQETLKYFGKDRKLLRKTILGFTFEGKETKKWKKRINTWTTHPFTIRSGIFDYVVSNILDKNYRQIHMDDLGDLSWNIKILLNSNVQSGYDWDKKLAIKCGQARILEVYINSIIPAYTLNPFYISYNQKENYYEFGKISKMEKHEKIILDNVSKCFNSLGYFYVSEELASKKYKGLFSDCNQEGNASLFDCLFSDIYRYQIGIEKFSDPSFWDKGLNVDSTGAKIFWREYYDLNRNFLYREEYRYLKSKDVLLLTIDQTGHITKVNVWRDIGKLKHRGFELDILKVFKRLLK
;
A
#
# COMPACT_ATOMS: atom_id res chain seq x y z
N MET A 1 -21.95 -7.18 -0.21
CA MET A 1 -21.44 -5.81 -0.24
C MET A 1 -22.34 -4.98 -1.12
N LYS A 2 -23.35 -4.36 -0.53
CA LYS A 2 -24.26 -3.47 -1.26
C LYS A 2 -24.52 -2.26 -0.38
N LEU A 3 -23.98 -1.12 -0.77
CA LEU A 3 -24.68 0.14 -0.54
C LEU A 3 -25.86 0.12 -1.52
N LYS A 4 -27.09 0.30 -1.02
CA LYS A 4 -28.25 0.55 -1.89
C LYS A 4 -28.01 1.89 -2.57
N ASN A 5 -27.48 1.91 -3.77
CA ASN A 5 -27.36 3.14 -4.56
C ASN A 5 -27.77 2.87 -6.00
N ALA A 6 -28.61 3.78 -6.53
CA ALA A 6 -28.83 3.98 -7.94
C ALA A 6 -27.47 4.12 -8.65
N VAL A 7 -27.39 3.68 -9.90
CA VAL A 7 -26.19 3.77 -10.74
C VAL A 7 -25.90 5.25 -11.04
N PHE A 8 -25.23 5.93 -10.11
CA PHE A 8 -24.67 7.25 -10.33
C PHE A 8 -23.28 7.07 -10.91
N LYS A 9 -23.08 7.47 -12.17
CA LYS A 9 -21.77 7.49 -12.80
C LYS A 9 -20.98 8.65 -12.20
N ILE A 10 -20.18 8.36 -11.17
CA ILE A 10 -19.29 9.34 -10.54
C ILE A 10 -18.31 9.87 -11.60
N ASN A 11 -18.11 11.19 -11.64
CA ASN A 11 -17.01 11.79 -12.40
C ASN A 11 -15.84 12.14 -11.48
N GLN A 12 -14.68 12.51 -12.05
CA GLN A 12 -13.48 12.82 -11.26
C GLN A 12 -13.70 13.90 -10.19
N LYS A 13 -14.45 14.96 -10.50
CA LYS A 13 -14.74 16.04 -9.55
C LYS A 13 -15.58 15.53 -8.38
N GLN A 14 -16.60 14.73 -8.67
CA GLN A 14 -17.45 14.09 -7.66
C GLN A 14 -16.66 13.09 -6.81
N LEU A 15 -15.76 12.30 -7.41
CA LEU A 15 -14.88 11.40 -6.67
C LEU A 15 -14.08 12.18 -5.62
N ILE A 16 -13.40 13.25 -6.03
CA ILE A 16 -12.57 14.07 -5.13
C ILE A 16 -13.42 14.67 -4.00
N GLN A 17 -14.61 15.19 -4.32
CA GLN A 17 -15.51 15.78 -3.33
C GLN A 17 -16.01 14.75 -2.30
N GLU A 18 -16.37 13.55 -2.76
CA GLU A 18 -16.78 12.47 -1.86
C GLU A 18 -15.59 11.98 -1.02
N THR A 19 -14.39 11.84 -1.59
CA THR A 19 -13.20 11.48 -0.79
C THR A 19 -12.94 12.53 0.29
N LEU A 20 -13.04 13.82 0.00
CA LEU A 20 -12.87 14.89 0.99
C LEU A 20 -13.93 14.86 2.10
N LYS A 21 -15.17 14.44 1.80
CA LYS A 21 -16.21 14.28 2.82
C LYS A 21 -15.93 13.12 3.78
N TYR A 22 -15.39 12.02 3.27
CA TYR A 22 -15.14 10.81 4.05
C TYR A 22 -13.79 10.85 4.79
N PHE A 23 -12.76 11.33 4.11
CA PHE A 23 -11.36 11.29 4.53
C PHE A 23 -10.77 12.70 4.76
N GLY A 24 -11.66 13.67 4.99
CA GLY A 24 -11.27 14.98 5.52
C GLY A 24 -10.95 14.91 7.01
N LYS A 25 -10.66 16.08 7.61
CA LYS A 25 -10.38 16.19 9.05
C LYS A 25 -11.56 15.71 9.91
N ASP A 26 -12.80 15.93 9.46
CA ASP A 26 -13.99 15.39 10.11
C ASP A 26 -14.37 14.02 9.51
N ARG A 27 -14.12 12.96 10.26
CA ARG A 27 -14.39 11.57 9.87
C ARG A 27 -15.75 11.03 10.37
N LYS A 28 -16.64 11.88 10.88
CA LYS A 28 -17.96 11.43 11.40
C LYS A 28 -18.80 10.71 10.35
N LEU A 29 -18.80 11.19 9.10
CA LEU A 29 -19.54 10.55 8.02
C LEU A 29 -19.00 9.15 7.73
N LEU A 30 -17.68 9.00 7.66
CA LEU A 30 -17.01 7.72 7.48
C LEU A 30 -17.39 6.71 8.57
N ARG A 31 -17.31 7.13 9.84
CA ARG A 31 -17.73 6.30 10.99
C ARG A 31 -19.17 5.84 10.86
N LYS A 32 -20.09 6.76 10.54
CA LYS A 32 -21.51 6.45 10.35
C LYS A 32 -21.72 5.44 9.23
N THR A 33 -21.04 5.62 8.09
CA THR A 33 -21.17 4.73 6.94
C THR A 33 -20.62 3.34 7.21
N ILE A 34 -19.50 3.23 7.93
CA ILE A 34 -18.93 1.94 8.35
C ILE A 34 -19.89 1.20 9.30
N LEU A 35 -20.39 1.88 10.33
CA LEU A 35 -21.33 1.29 11.29
C LEU A 35 -22.66 0.88 10.64
N GLY A 36 -23.08 1.57 9.59
CA GLY A 36 -24.27 1.23 8.81
C GLY A 36 -24.05 0.17 7.72
N PHE A 37 -22.82 -0.31 7.54
CA PHE A 37 -22.48 -1.22 6.46
C PHE A 37 -22.99 -2.63 6.75
N THR A 38 -23.66 -3.26 5.78
CA THR A 38 -24.20 -4.62 5.92
C THR A 38 -23.28 -5.64 5.28
N PHE A 39 -22.88 -6.66 6.05
CA PHE A 39 -22.01 -7.74 5.62
C PHE A 39 -22.76 -9.08 5.65
N GLU A 40 -22.77 -9.79 4.52
CA GLU A 40 -23.48 -11.07 4.40
C GLU A 40 -22.57 -12.30 4.59
N GLY A 41 -21.25 -12.09 4.75
CA GLY A 41 -20.25 -13.16 4.87
C GLY A 41 -20.08 -14.02 3.61
N LYS A 42 -20.64 -13.61 2.47
CA LYS A 42 -20.65 -14.35 1.19
C LYS A 42 -19.92 -13.63 0.07
N GLU A 43 -19.41 -12.44 0.34
CA GLU A 43 -18.77 -11.51 -0.59
C GLU A 43 -17.57 -12.14 -1.28
N THR A 44 -16.65 -12.72 -0.51
CA THR A 44 -15.42 -13.34 -1.05
C THR A 44 -15.75 -14.49 -1.99
N LYS A 45 -16.74 -15.33 -1.67
CA LYS A 45 -17.18 -16.43 -2.54
C LYS A 45 -17.82 -15.90 -3.84
N LYS A 46 -18.63 -14.84 -3.75
CA LYS A 46 -19.24 -14.17 -4.92
C LYS A 46 -18.15 -13.58 -5.83
N TRP A 47 -17.14 -12.93 -5.25
CA TRP A 47 -16.02 -12.37 -6.00
C TRP A 47 -15.13 -13.44 -6.62
N LYS A 48 -14.79 -14.52 -5.91
CA LYS A 48 -14.05 -15.66 -6.50
C LYS A 48 -14.74 -16.20 -7.75
N LYS A 49 -16.06 -16.44 -7.67
CA LYS A 49 -16.85 -16.89 -8.83
C LYS A 49 -16.79 -15.91 -9.98
N ARG A 50 -16.88 -14.60 -9.69
CA ARG A 50 -16.80 -13.55 -10.69
C ARG A 50 -15.42 -13.50 -11.33
N ILE A 51 -14.33 -13.52 -10.55
CA ILE A 51 -12.95 -13.48 -11.05
C ILE A 51 -12.66 -14.63 -12.01
N ASN A 52 -13.15 -15.83 -11.69
CA ASN A 52 -13.04 -17.00 -12.56
C ASN A 52 -13.71 -16.82 -13.93
N THR A 53 -14.59 -15.84 -14.13
CA THR A 53 -15.20 -15.58 -15.45
C THR A 53 -14.34 -14.70 -16.35
N TRP A 54 -13.31 -14.03 -15.82
CA TRP A 54 -12.48 -13.10 -16.61
C TRP A 54 -10.98 -13.43 -16.59
N THR A 55 -10.55 -14.37 -15.75
CA THR A 55 -9.19 -14.90 -15.81
C THR A 55 -9.14 -16.36 -15.35
N THR A 56 -8.23 -17.13 -15.95
CA THR A 56 -7.83 -18.46 -15.50
C THR A 56 -6.55 -18.45 -14.67
N HIS A 57 -5.92 -17.27 -14.54
CA HIS A 57 -4.69 -17.11 -13.80
C HIS A 57 -4.92 -17.24 -12.29
N PRO A 58 -3.90 -17.71 -11.53
CA PRO A 58 -3.97 -17.73 -10.08
C PRO A 58 -4.27 -16.34 -9.52
N PHE A 59 -5.11 -16.27 -8.51
CA PHE A 59 -5.41 -15.03 -7.81
C PHE A 59 -5.66 -15.25 -6.32
N THR A 60 -5.49 -14.19 -5.54
CA THR A 60 -5.92 -14.12 -4.14
C THR A 60 -6.72 -12.85 -3.89
N ILE A 61 -7.64 -12.92 -2.94
CA ILE A 61 -8.42 -11.78 -2.46
C ILE A 61 -7.96 -11.51 -1.04
N ARG A 62 -7.53 -10.27 -0.77
CA ARG A 62 -7.12 -9.81 0.55
C ARG A 62 -8.03 -8.69 0.96
N SER A 63 -8.75 -8.89 2.05
CA SER A 63 -9.65 -7.85 2.58
C SER A 63 -8.95 -6.89 3.54
N GLY A 64 -7.73 -7.16 4.00
CA GLY A 64 -6.99 -6.23 4.86
C GLY A 64 -7.73 -5.86 6.15
N ILE A 65 -7.63 -4.58 6.56
CA ILE A 65 -8.29 -4.01 7.75
C ILE A 65 -9.83 -4.11 7.65
N PHE A 66 -10.37 -4.20 6.43
CA PHE A 66 -11.78 -4.43 6.19
C PHE A 66 -12.29 -5.64 6.97
N ASP A 67 -11.63 -6.82 6.91
CA ASP A 67 -12.13 -8.03 7.58
C ASP A 67 -12.19 -7.86 9.11
N TYR A 68 -11.21 -7.17 9.71
CA TYR A 68 -11.21 -6.87 11.15
C TYR A 68 -12.36 -5.93 11.53
N VAL A 69 -12.56 -4.85 10.77
CA VAL A 69 -13.64 -3.91 11.03
C VAL A 69 -14.99 -4.59 10.81
N VAL A 70 -15.14 -5.36 9.73
CA VAL A 70 -16.33 -6.16 9.40
C VAL A 70 -16.67 -7.14 10.52
N SER A 71 -15.71 -7.94 10.99
CA SER A 71 -15.98 -8.96 12.01
C SER A 71 -16.46 -8.32 13.31
N ASN A 72 -15.79 -7.25 13.74
CA ASN A 72 -16.19 -6.53 14.95
C ASN A 72 -17.56 -5.84 14.82
N ILE A 73 -17.94 -5.38 13.63
CA ILE A 73 -19.30 -4.86 13.38
C ILE A 73 -20.34 -5.98 13.46
N LEU A 74 -20.08 -7.12 12.82
CA LEU A 74 -21.00 -8.27 12.82
C LEU A 74 -21.21 -8.83 14.23
N ASP A 75 -20.13 -8.91 15.02
CA ASP A 75 -20.16 -9.41 16.40
C ASP A 75 -20.64 -8.35 17.40
N LYS A 76 -21.03 -7.14 16.93
CA LYS A 76 -21.42 -5.98 17.75
C LYS A 76 -20.34 -5.54 18.75
N ASN A 77 -19.08 -5.88 18.48
CA ASN A 77 -17.90 -5.54 19.28
C ASN A 77 -17.33 -4.15 18.91
N TYR A 78 -18.20 -3.14 18.84
CA TYR A 78 -17.83 -1.80 18.36
C TYR A 78 -16.68 -1.14 19.15
N ARG A 79 -16.48 -1.52 20.42
CA ARG A 79 -15.39 -1.00 21.28
C ARG A 79 -13.99 -1.44 20.84
N GLN A 80 -13.90 -2.50 20.03
CA GLN A 80 -12.63 -2.98 19.48
C GLN A 80 -12.25 -2.23 18.20
N ILE A 81 -13.18 -1.50 17.59
CA ILE A 81 -12.91 -0.74 16.37
C ILE A 81 -12.22 0.56 16.77
N HIS A 82 -10.95 0.69 16.40
CA HIS A 82 -10.21 1.95 16.50
C HIS A 82 -10.73 2.93 15.45
N MET A 83 -11.78 3.69 15.81
CA MET A 83 -12.49 4.60 14.89
C MET A 83 -11.67 5.82 14.44
N ASP A 84 -10.52 6.05 15.07
CA ASP A 84 -9.53 7.03 14.66
C ASP A 84 -8.55 6.44 13.61
N ASP A 85 -8.35 5.12 13.64
CA ASP A 85 -7.43 4.34 12.80
C ASP A 85 -8.22 3.32 11.95
N LEU A 86 -9.12 3.84 11.12
CA LEU A 86 -10.01 3.01 10.31
C LEU A 86 -9.33 2.40 9.08
N GLY A 87 -8.07 2.75 8.85
CA GLY A 87 -7.15 2.21 7.87
C GLY A 87 -7.72 2.09 6.48
N ASP A 88 -7.15 1.13 5.77
CA ASP A 88 -7.57 0.73 4.44
C ASP A 88 -8.86 -0.07 4.53
N LEU A 89 -10.00 0.61 4.50
CA LEU A 89 -11.33 0.01 4.28
C LEU A 89 -11.52 -0.47 2.84
N SER A 90 -10.43 -0.48 2.09
CA SER A 90 -10.32 -1.08 0.78
C SER A 90 -9.97 -2.55 0.92
N TRP A 91 -10.15 -3.29 -0.16
CA TRP A 91 -9.68 -4.64 -0.30
C TRP A 91 -9.04 -4.78 -1.67
N ASN A 92 -8.22 -5.81 -1.85
CA ASN A 92 -7.50 -5.98 -3.09
C ASN A 92 -7.51 -7.40 -3.62
N ILE A 93 -7.34 -7.50 -4.94
CA ILE A 93 -7.16 -8.76 -5.65
C ILE A 93 -5.75 -8.75 -6.21
N LYS A 94 -4.96 -9.79 -5.95
CA LYS A 94 -3.69 -10.01 -6.65
C LYS A 94 -3.89 -11.12 -7.67
N ILE A 95 -3.52 -10.86 -8.93
CA ILE A 95 -3.59 -11.81 -10.03
C ILE A 95 -2.18 -12.01 -10.56
N LEU A 96 -1.74 -13.27 -10.65
CA LEU A 96 -0.43 -13.60 -11.19
C LEU A 96 -0.49 -13.57 -12.72
N LEU A 97 0.29 -12.71 -13.36
CA LEU A 97 0.28 -12.52 -14.81
C LEU A 97 1.18 -13.51 -15.58
N ASN A 98 2.12 -14.16 -14.89
CA ASN A 98 2.94 -15.22 -15.47
C ASN A 98 2.06 -16.40 -15.91
N SER A 99 2.01 -16.67 -17.22
CA SER A 99 1.18 -17.74 -17.80
C SER A 99 1.70 -19.15 -17.52
N ASN A 100 2.99 -19.29 -17.20
CA ASN A 100 3.66 -20.54 -16.92
C ASN A 100 3.51 -21.04 -15.47
N VAL A 101 2.80 -20.30 -14.61
CA VAL A 101 2.65 -20.62 -13.18
C VAL A 101 1.18 -20.79 -12.81
N GLN A 102 0.85 -21.94 -12.23
CA GLN A 102 -0.52 -22.36 -11.93
C GLN A 102 -0.93 -22.17 -10.46
N SER A 103 -0.02 -21.71 -9.59
CA SER A 103 -0.33 -21.43 -8.19
C SER A 103 0.34 -20.13 -7.70
N GLY A 104 -0.32 -19.44 -6.77
CA GLY A 104 0.18 -18.17 -6.23
C GLY A 104 1.22 -18.32 -5.12
N TYR A 105 1.47 -19.54 -4.63
CA TYR A 105 2.28 -19.79 -3.42
C TYR A 105 1.87 -18.83 -2.28
N ASP A 106 2.83 -18.24 -1.58
CA ASP A 106 2.62 -17.26 -0.50
C ASP A 106 2.56 -15.80 -1.03
N TRP A 107 2.53 -15.60 -2.36
CA TRP A 107 2.52 -14.29 -3.03
C TRP A 107 3.70 -13.38 -2.63
N ASP A 108 4.87 -13.99 -2.41
CA ASP A 108 6.04 -13.36 -1.80
C ASP A 108 7.36 -13.87 -2.44
N LYS A 109 8.41 -13.96 -1.62
CA LYS A 109 9.72 -14.55 -1.93
C LYS A 109 9.66 -15.87 -2.70
N LYS A 110 8.85 -16.84 -2.29
CA LYS A 110 8.83 -18.16 -2.94
C LYS A 110 8.34 -18.05 -4.38
N LEU A 111 7.29 -17.25 -4.57
CA LEU A 111 6.73 -16.97 -5.89
C LEU A 111 7.75 -16.22 -6.76
N ALA A 112 8.41 -15.19 -6.21
CA ALA A 112 9.45 -14.43 -6.89
C ALA A 112 10.62 -15.30 -7.37
N ILE A 113 11.12 -16.20 -6.50
CA ILE A 113 12.18 -17.16 -6.86
C ILE A 113 11.70 -18.11 -7.97
N LYS A 114 10.48 -18.66 -7.85
CA LYS A 114 9.94 -19.62 -8.82
C LYS A 114 9.79 -19.01 -10.21
N CYS A 115 9.38 -17.74 -10.28
CA CYS A 115 9.18 -17.04 -11.55
C CYS A 115 10.46 -16.39 -12.09
N GLY A 116 11.51 -16.23 -11.25
CA GLY A 116 12.60 -15.28 -11.45
C GLY A 116 12.13 -13.82 -11.29
N GLN A 117 11.02 -13.49 -11.97
CA GLN A 117 10.26 -12.26 -11.81
C GLN A 117 8.76 -12.59 -11.83
N ALA A 118 8.12 -12.49 -10.67
CA ALA A 118 6.69 -12.66 -10.52
C ALA A 118 5.99 -11.35 -10.92
N ARG A 119 5.17 -11.39 -11.97
CA ARG A 119 4.44 -10.25 -12.53
C ARG A 119 3.01 -10.31 -12.00
N ILE A 120 2.57 -9.27 -11.33
CA ILE A 120 1.34 -9.24 -10.55
C ILE A 120 0.51 -8.04 -10.98
N LEU A 121 -0.78 -8.28 -11.24
CA LEU A 121 -1.78 -7.22 -11.25
C LEU A 121 -2.43 -7.16 -9.88
N GLU A 122 -2.25 -6.04 -9.17
CA GLU A 122 -3.00 -5.76 -7.95
C GLU A 122 -4.12 -4.77 -8.24
N VAL A 123 -5.34 -5.18 -7.95
CA VAL A 123 -6.56 -4.40 -8.12
C VAL A 123 -6.99 -3.92 -6.75
N TYR A 124 -6.88 -2.63 -6.47
CA TYR A 124 -7.35 -2.04 -5.22
C TYR A 124 -8.78 -1.55 -5.39
N ILE A 125 -9.65 -1.83 -4.41
CA ILE A 125 -11.09 -1.62 -4.53
C ILE A 125 -11.60 -0.96 -3.25
N ASN A 126 -12.26 0.19 -3.39
CA ASN A 126 -12.96 0.86 -2.31
C ASN A 126 -14.46 0.63 -2.41
N SER A 127 -15.06 0.26 -1.29
CA SER A 127 -16.47 -0.14 -1.19
C SER A 127 -17.39 0.97 -0.70
N ILE A 128 -16.81 1.99 -0.05
CA ILE A 128 -17.53 3.14 0.52
C ILE A 128 -17.76 4.18 -0.57
N ILE A 129 -16.68 4.52 -1.29
CA ILE A 129 -16.69 5.28 -2.52
C ILE A 129 -16.39 4.25 -3.63
N PRO A 130 -17.38 3.81 -4.43
CA PRO A 130 -17.21 2.74 -5.42
C PRO A 130 -16.16 3.09 -6.47
N ALA A 131 -14.91 2.79 -6.18
CA ALA A 131 -13.74 3.16 -6.96
C ALA A 131 -12.74 2.02 -6.97
N TYR A 132 -11.94 1.93 -8.03
CA TYR A 132 -10.87 0.95 -8.14
C TYR A 132 -9.67 1.53 -8.88
N THR A 133 -8.50 0.97 -8.63
CA THR A 133 -7.30 1.25 -9.42
C THR A 133 -6.54 -0.04 -9.74
N LEU A 134 -5.68 0.01 -10.75
CA LEU A 134 -4.93 -1.12 -11.28
C LEU A 134 -3.45 -0.84 -11.15
N ASN A 135 -2.75 -1.60 -10.31
CA ASN A 135 -1.33 -1.47 -10.10
C ASN A 135 -0.61 -2.74 -10.61
N PRO A 136 -0.16 -2.77 -11.87
CA PRO A 136 0.67 -3.84 -12.40
C PRO A 136 2.14 -3.63 -12.03
N PHE A 137 2.72 -4.60 -11.31
CA PHE A 137 4.10 -4.56 -10.88
C PHE A 137 4.74 -5.94 -10.91
N TYR A 138 6.05 -5.98 -10.75
CA TYR A 138 6.79 -7.23 -10.57
C TYR A 138 7.44 -7.29 -9.19
N ILE A 139 7.68 -8.52 -8.75
CA ILE A 139 8.51 -8.86 -7.60
C ILE A 139 9.61 -9.81 -8.08
N SER A 140 10.86 -9.51 -7.76
CA SER A 140 11.97 -10.46 -7.85
C SER A 140 12.71 -10.54 -6.51
N TYR A 141 13.48 -11.61 -6.32
CA TYR A 141 14.28 -11.80 -5.11
C TYR A 141 15.69 -12.21 -5.50
N ASN A 142 16.68 -11.41 -5.08
CA ASN A 142 18.09 -11.73 -5.27
C ASN A 142 18.55 -12.61 -4.10
N GLN A 143 18.77 -13.90 -4.36
CA GLN A 143 19.22 -14.86 -3.34
C GLN A 143 20.66 -14.63 -2.88
N LYS A 144 21.53 -14.11 -3.75
CA LYS A 144 22.93 -13.87 -3.44
C LYS A 144 23.08 -12.70 -2.47
N GLU A 145 22.31 -11.64 -2.71
CA GLU A 145 22.41 -10.38 -1.97
C GLU A 145 21.26 -10.17 -0.96
N ASN A 146 20.32 -11.11 -0.88
CA ASN A 146 19.21 -11.16 0.09
C ASN A 146 18.33 -9.89 0.12
N TYR A 147 17.86 -9.47 -1.05
CA TYR A 147 16.92 -8.35 -1.16
C TYR A 147 15.77 -8.68 -2.12
N TYR A 148 14.65 -8.00 -1.89
CA TYR A 148 13.52 -7.95 -2.81
C TYR A 148 13.67 -6.76 -3.75
N GLU A 149 13.29 -6.92 -5.01
CA GLU A 149 13.06 -5.81 -5.93
C GLU A 149 11.59 -5.81 -6.36
N PHE A 150 10.95 -4.66 -6.16
CA PHE A 150 9.59 -4.38 -6.60
C PHE A 150 9.68 -3.31 -7.68
N GLY A 151 8.95 -3.46 -8.78
CA GLY A 151 9.01 -2.46 -9.83
C GLY A 151 7.81 -2.45 -10.74
N LYS A 152 7.57 -1.31 -11.38
CA LYS A 152 6.48 -1.16 -12.35
C LYS A 152 6.72 -2.04 -13.57
N ILE A 153 5.66 -2.64 -14.09
CA ILE A 153 5.71 -3.33 -15.39
C ILE A 153 5.69 -2.28 -16.51
N SER A 154 6.81 -2.07 -17.18
CA SER A 154 6.95 -1.11 -18.29
C SER A 154 6.35 -1.61 -19.61
N LYS A 155 6.46 -2.91 -19.88
CA LYS A 155 5.92 -3.55 -21.08
C LYS A 155 5.08 -4.75 -20.70
N MET A 156 3.82 -4.72 -21.12
CA MET A 156 2.88 -5.82 -20.95
C MET A 156 2.79 -6.69 -22.19
N GLU A 157 2.70 -7.98 -21.97
CA GLU A 157 2.38 -8.97 -23.00
C GLU A 157 0.89 -8.92 -23.36
N LYS A 158 0.53 -9.51 -24.51
CA LYS A 158 -0.83 -9.45 -25.05
C LYS A 158 -1.86 -10.05 -24.07
N HIS A 159 -1.56 -11.19 -23.45
CA HIS A 159 -2.48 -11.84 -22.52
C HIS A 159 -2.64 -11.02 -21.23
N GLU A 160 -1.58 -10.36 -20.76
CA GLU A 160 -1.65 -9.48 -19.57
C GLU A 160 -2.60 -8.31 -19.82
N LYS A 161 -2.51 -7.67 -21.00
CA LYS A 161 -3.43 -6.59 -21.40
C LYS A 161 -4.88 -7.07 -21.45
N ILE A 162 -5.13 -8.28 -21.96
CA ILE A 162 -6.48 -8.88 -21.98
C ILE A 162 -7.03 -9.03 -20.56
N ILE A 163 -6.21 -9.50 -19.61
CA ILE A 163 -6.62 -9.61 -18.21
C ILE A 163 -6.99 -8.23 -17.65
N LEU A 164 -6.14 -7.21 -17.83
CA LEU A 164 -6.42 -5.84 -17.40
C LEU A 164 -7.73 -5.28 -17.99
N ASP A 165 -7.95 -5.50 -19.28
CA ASP A 165 -9.18 -5.05 -19.96
C ASP A 165 -10.42 -5.75 -19.39
N ASN A 166 -10.33 -7.05 -19.11
CA ASN A 166 -11.44 -7.78 -18.52
C ASN A 166 -11.74 -7.32 -17.09
N VAL A 167 -10.71 -7.03 -16.28
CA VAL A 167 -10.86 -6.41 -14.95
C VAL A 167 -11.63 -5.12 -15.08
N SER A 168 -11.16 -4.24 -15.97
CA SER A 168 -11.70 -2.90 -16.14
C SER A 168 -13.16 -2.95 -16.58
N LYS A 169 -13.48 -3.79 -17.58
CA LYS A 169 -14.86 -4.03 -18.03
C LYS A 169 -15.75 -4.52 -16.89
N CYS A 170 -15.26 -5.46 -16.08
CA CYS A 170 -16.01 -5.99 -14.95
C CYS A 170 -16.35 -4.88 -13.95
N PHE A 171 -15.37 -4.13 -13.45
CA PHE A 171 -15.61 -3.07 -12.47
C PHE A 171 -16.46 -1.91 -13.03
N ASN A 172 -16.23 -1.53 -14.28
CA ASN A 172 -17.02 -0.50 -14.96
C ASN A 172 -18.50 -0.93 -15.07
N SER A 173 -18.78 -2.19 -15.42
CA SER A 173 -20.16 -2.72 -15.48
C SER A 173 -20.85 -2.78 -14.11
N LEU A 174 -20.07 -2.78 -13.03
CA LEU A 174 -20.56 -2.72 -11.65
C LEU A 174 -20.71 -1.28 -11.14
N GLY A 175 -20.41 -0.28 -11.98
CA GLY A 175 -20.52 1.13 -11.64
C GLY A 175 -19.36 1.68 -10.80
N TYR A 176 -18.23 0.98 -10.73
CA TYR A 176 -17.05 1.50 -10.04
C TYR A 176 -16.33 2.53 -10.92
N PHE A 177 -15.81 3.59 -10.30
CA PHE A 177 -14.98 4.58 -10.95
C PHE A 177 -13.53 4.12 -11.04
N TYR A 178 -12.95 4.14 -12.25
CA TYR A 178 -11.52 3.86 -12.43
C TYR A 178 -10.68 5.09 -12.04
N VAL A 179 -9.81 4.92 -11.04
CA VAL A 179 -8.85 5.92 -10.60
C VAL A 179 -7.52 5.63 -11.31
N SER A 180 -7.13 6.51 -12.23
CA SER A 180 -5.83 6.41 -12.92
C SER A 180 -4.67 6.59 -11.94
N GLU A 181 -3.48 6.13 -12.32
CA GLU A 181 -2.24 6.34 -11.55
C GLU A 181 -1.97 7.81 -11.23
N GLU A 182 -2.13 8.69 -12.21
CA GLU A 182 -1.96 10.14 -12.05
C GLU A 182 -2.93 10.69 -11.00
N LEU A 183 -4.19 10.29 -11.08
CA LEU A 183 -5.21 10.73 -10.14
C LEU A 183 -4.96 10.16 -8.74
N ALA A 184 -4.63 8.87 -8.64
CA ALA A 184 -4.33 8.17 -7.40
C ALA A 184 -3.16 8.84 -6.66
N SER A 185 -2.11 9.23 -7.39
CA SER A 185 -0.90 9.86 -6.85
C SER A 185 -1.10 11.32 -6.42
N LYS A 186 -2.20 11.96 -6.82
CA LYS A 186 -2.43 13.37 -6.54
C LYS A 186 -2.75 13.60 -5.06
N LYS A 187 -2.01 14.52 -4.44
CA LYS A 187 -2.16 14.94 -3.05
C LYS A 187 -3.12 16.12 -2.90
N TYR A 188 -3.86 16.13 -1.81
CA TYR A 188 -4.81 17.20 -1.49
C TYR A 188 -4.65 17.63 -0.04
N LYS A 189 -4.42 18.93 0.20
CA LYS A 189 -4.22 19.50 1.54
C LYS A 189 -5.31 19.09 2.55
N GLY A 190 -6.55 18.96 2.10
CA GLY A 190 -7.69 18.61 2.94
C GLY A 190 -7.90 17.11 3.18
N LEU A 191 -7.08 16.24 2.59
CA LEU A 191 -7.17 14.78 2.78
C LEU A 191 -6.20 14.30 3.84
N PHE A 192 -6.68 13.39 4.69
CA PHE A 192 -5.99 12.82 5.84
C PHE A 192 -6.08 11.31 5.80
N SER A 193 -4.95 10.63 5.98
CA SER A 193 -4.88 9.18 6.17
C SER A 193 -4.35 8.88 7.58
N ASP A 194 -4.32 7.60 7.97
CA ASP A 194 -3.85 7.21 9.29
C ASP A 194 -2.34 7.42 9.42
N CYS A 195 -1.61 7.16 8.33
CA CYS A 195 -0.19 7.47 8.19
C CYS A 195 0.10 8.94 7.85
N ASN A 196 -0.92 9.76 7.57
CA ASN A 196 -0.77 11.19 7.26
C ASN A 196 -1.83 12.06 7.93
N GLN A 197 -1.57 12.36 9.20
CA GLN A 197 -2.46 13.15 10.07
C GLN A 197 -2.29 14.67 9.93
N GLU A 198 -1.26 15.14 9.23
CA GLU A 198 -1.02 16.57 8.97
C GLU A 198 -1.76 17.08 7.71
N GLY A 199 -2.43 16.17 7.01
CA GLY A 199 -3.12 16.43 5.75
C GLY A 199 -2.20 16.24 4.55
N ASN A 200 -2.65 16.62 3.35
CA ASN A 200 -1.89 16.40 2.11
C ASN A 200 -1.68 14.93 1.74
N ALA A 201 -2.59 14.05 2.19
CA ALA A 201 -2.63 12.66 1.75
C ALA A 201 -2.98 12.57 0.25
N SER A 202 -2.50 11.51 -0.39
CA SER A 202 -2.87 11.19 -1.77
C SER A 202 -4.28 10.61 -1.85
N LEU A 203 -4.87 10.62 -3.05
CA LEU A 203 -6.13 9.90 -3.27
C LEU A 203 -5.96 8.40 -3.05
N PHE A 204 -4.79 7.84 -3.36
CA PHE A 204 -4.47 6.44 -3.10
C PHE A 204 -4.46 6.16 -1.60
N ASP A 205 -3.80 7.00 -0.81
CA ASP A 205 -3.70 6.86 0.66
C ASP A 205 -5.08 6.81 1.32
N CYS A 206 -6.03 7.60 0.79
CA CYS A 206 -7.38 7.67 1.37
C CYS A 206 -8.33 6.59 0.84
N LEU A 207 -8.28 6.29 -0.46
CA LEU A 207 -9.23 5.36 -1.08
C LEU A 207 -8.77 3.90 -0.98
N PHE A 208 -7.47 3.65 -0.97
CA PHE A 208 -6.93 2.32 -1.20
C PHE A 208 -5.95 1.90 -0.13
N SER A 209 -4.78 2.54 -0.08
CA SER A 209 -3.79 2.16 0.91
C SER A 209 -2.84 3.26 1.29
N ASP A 210 -2.66 3.48 2.60
CA ASP A 210 -1.59 4.35 3.12
C ASP A 210 -0.40 3.57 3.73
N ILE A 211 -0.50 2.24 3.83
CA ILE A 211 0.57 1.34 4.26
C ILE A 211 1.23 0.57 3.11
N TYR A 212 0.48 0.30 2.03
CA TYR A 212 1.01 -0.24 0.78
C TYR A 212 1.26 0.91 -0.20
N ARG A 213 2.23 0.74 -1.09
CA ARG A 213 2.57 1.76 -2.08
C ARG A 213 2.01 1.39 -3.45
N TYR A 214 1.46 2.38 -4.14
CA TYR A 214 1.24 2.27 -5.58
C TYR A 214 2.60 2.24 -6.29
N GLN A 215 2.86 1.22 -7.11
CA GLN A 215 4.19 0.99 -7.67
C GLN A 215 4.44 1.90 -8.88
N ILE A 216 4.99 3.08 -8.62
CA ILE A 216 5.32 4.09 -9.64
C ILE A 216 6.77 4.03 -10.13
N GLY A 217 7.67 3.40 -9.36
CA GLY A 217 9.11 3.32 -9.65
C GLY A 217 9.67 1.91 -9.42
N ILE A 218 10.94 1.84 -9.01
CA ILE A 218 11.58 0.59 -8.57
C ILE A 218 12.02 0.78 -7.12
N GLU A 219 11.71 -0.19 -6.27
CA GLU A 219 12.09 -0.25 -4.87
C GLU A 219 12.88 -1.53 -4.62
N LYS A 220 14.05 -1.42 -4.00
CA LYS A 220 14.80 -2.56 -3.49
C LYS A 220 14.83 -2.52 -1.98
N PHE A 221 14.73 -3.67 -1.31
CA PHE A 221 14.84 -3.68 0.15
C PHE A 221 15.40 -4.98 0.69
N SER A 222 16.22 -4.87 1.74
CA SER A 222 16.82 -6.02 2.42
C SER A 222 15.76 -6.93 3.01
N ASP A 223 15.97 -8.25 2.95
CA ASP A 223 15.12 -9.22 3.63
C ASP A 223 15.45 -9.28 5.14
N PRO A 224 14.55 -8.85 6.05
CA PRO A 224 14.81 -8.84 7.48
C PRO A 224 14.87 -10.25 8.09
N SER A 225 14.44 -11.30 7.37
CA SER A 225 14.49 -12.68 7.88
C SER A 225 15.92 -13.21 8.12
N PHE A 226 16.94 -12.47 7.71
CA PHE A 226 18.35 -12.84 7.93
C PHE A 226 19.03 -12.09 9.08
N TRP A 227 18.32 -11.24 9.83
CA TRP A 227 18.88 -10.54 10.99
C TRP A 227 19.52 -11.48 12.01
N ASP A 228 18.89 -12.62 12.28
CA ASP A 228 19.40 -13.59 13.26
C ASP A 228 20.55 -14.44 12.73
N LYS A 229 20.89 -14.30 11.44
CA LYS A 229 22.06 -14.91 10.78
C LYS A 229 23.23 -13.94 10.67
N GLY A 230 23.15 -12.76 11.31
CA GLY A 230 24.19 -11.72 11.27
C GLY A 230 24.28 -10.96 9.94
N LEU A 231 23.46 -11.31 8.95
CA LEU A 231 23.36 -10.58 7.68
C LEU A 231 22.44 -9.38 7.94
N ASN A 232 22.99 -8.17 7.74
CA ASN A 232 22.40 -6.88 8.11
C ASN A 232 22.50 -6.52 9.61
N VAL A 233 23.64 -6.81 10.23
CA VAL A 233 24.00 -6.27 11.55
C VAL A 233 25.29 -5.45 11.41
N ASP A 234 25.32 -4.22 11.91
CA ASP A 234 26.53 -3.40 11.86
C ASP A 234 27.52 -3.73 13.00
N SER A 235 28.67 -3.06 12.99
CA SER A 235 29.72 -3.23 14.01
C SER A 235 29.27 -2.86 15.43
N THR A 236 28.19 -2.09 15.59
CA THR A 236 27.61 -1.76 16.90
C THR A 236 26.64 -2.84 17.39
N GLY A 237 26.27 -3.77 16.50
CA GLY A 237 25.24 -4.78 16.73
C GLY A 237 23.83 -4.27 16.45
N ALA A 238 23.68 -3.13 15.75
CA ALA A 238 22.37 -2.66 15.33
C ALA A 238 21.88 -3.49 14.13
N LYS A 239 20.61 -3.93 14.19
CA LYS A 239 19.98 -4.60 13.05
C LYS A 239 19.60 -3.54 12.01
N ILE A 240 19.98 -3.76 10.77
CA ILE A 240 19.76 -2.83 9.66
C ILE A 240 18.66 -3.40 8.75
N PHE A 241 17.73 -2.55 8.37
CA PHE A 241 16.83 -2.79 7.24
C PHE A 241 16.86 -1.57 6.34
N TRP A 242 17.15 -1.77 5.07
CA TRP A 242 17.24 -0.68 4.11
C TRP A 242 16.20 -0.84 3.01
N ARG A 243 15.78 0.30 2.46
CA ARG A 243 14.97 0.44 1.26
C ARG A 243 15.63 1.46 0.34
N GLU A 244 15.81 1.11 -0.91
CA GLU A 244 16.38 1.98 -1.94
C GLU A 244 15.34 2.24 -3.01
N TYR A 245 15.26 3.50 -3.43
CA TYR A 245 14.29 3.98 -4.39
C TYR A 245 14.99 4.38 -5.67
N TYR A 246 14.42 3.97 -6.79
CA TYR A 246 14.94 4.19 -8.14
C TYR A 246 13.82 4.66 -9.06
N ASP A 247 14.17 5.46 -10.06
CA ASP A 247 13.25 5.76 -11.15
C ASP A 247 13.07 4.56 -12.10
N LEU A 248 12.22 4.71 -13.13
CA LEU A 248 11.96 3.65 -14.11
C LEU A 248 13.17 3.34 -15.02
N ASN A 249 14.15 4.24 -15.08
CA ASN A 249 15.42 4.05 -15.80
C ASN A 249 16.49 3.41 -14.91
N ARG A 250 16.14 3.00 -13.68
CA ARG A 250 17.04 2.46 -12.66
C ARG A 250 18.09 3.46 -12.17
N ASN A 251 17.85 4.77 -12.31
CA ASN A 251 18.66 5.77 -11.62
C ASN A 251 18.31 5.76 -10.13
N PHE A 252 19.33 5.63 -9.28
CA PHE A 252 19.15 5.70 -7.83
C PHE A 252 18.66 7.08 -7.42
N LEU A 253 17.64 7.14 -6.55
CA LEU A 253 17.05 8.38 -6.05
C LEU A 253 17.49 8.65 -4.61
N TYR A 254 17.25 7.71 -3.72
CA TYR A 254 17.63 7.81 -2.30
C TYR A 254 17.47 6.46 -1.60
N ARG A 255 18.03 6.36 -0.40
CA ARG A 255 17.92 5.21 0.49
C ARG A 255 17.30 5.63 1.82
N GLU A 256 16.40 4.81 2.31
CA GLU A 256 15.93 4.80 3.70
C GLU A 256 16.61 3.65 4.44
N GLU A 257 17.24 3.93 5.57
CA GLU A 257 17.88 2.92 6.40
C GLU A 257 17.36 2.97 7.83
N TYR A 258 16.68 1.90 8.22
CA TYR A 258 16.21 1.65 9.57
C TYR A 258 17.30 0.94 10.36
N ARG A 259 17.74 1.54 11.47
CA ARG A 259 18.67 0.94 12.42
C ARG A 259 17.96 0.68 13.74
N TYR A 260 17.81 -0.60 14.07
CA TYR A 260 17.23 -1.05 15.34
C TYR A 260 18.38 -1.24 16.34
N LEU A 261 18.49 -0.31 17.27
CA LEU A 261 19.58 -0.27 18.25
C LEU A 261 19.31 -1.25 19.41
N LYS A 262 20.38 -1.65 20.11
CA LYS A 262 20.27 -2.47 21.34
C LYS A 262 19.47 -1.77 22.45
N SER A 263 19.45 -0.44 22.45
CA SER A 263 18.61 0.37 23.35
C SER A 263 17.12 0.22 23.08
N LYS A 264 16.73 -0.45 21.98
CA LYS A 264 15.38 -0.52 21.41
C LYS A 264 14.93 0.76 20.71
N ASP A 265 15.79 1.77 20.62
CA ASP A 265 15.54 2.92 19.78
C ASP A 265 15.65 2.53 18.31
N VAL A 266 14.90 3.25 17.47
CA VAL A 266 14.93 3.08 16.01
C VAL A 266 15.37 4.38 15.38
N LEU A 267 16.40 4.31 14.54
CA LEU A 267 16.82 5.42 13.69
C LEU A 267 16.35 5.15 12.26
N LEU A 268 15.73 6.12 11.60
CA LEU A 268 15.54 6.14 10.15
C LEU A 268 16.43 7.21 9.55
N LEU A 269 17.40 6.79 8.76
CA LEU A 269 18.28 7.66 8.00
C LEU A 269 17.77 7.77 6.57
N THR A 270 17.67 8.98 6.03
CA THR A 270 17.47 9.22 4.60
C THR A 270 18.81 9.65 3.99
N ILE A 271 19.28 8.88 3.01
CA ILE A 271 20.57 9.04 2.36
C ILE A 271 20.33 9.38 0.89
N ASP A 272 20.96 10.45 0.40
CA ASP A 272 20.81 10.92 -0.98
C ASP A 272 21.67 10.16 -1.99
N GLN A 273 21.61 10.58 -3.26
CA GLN A 273 22.36 10.00 -4.39
C GLN A 273 23.88 10.04 -4.22
N THR A 274 24.38 10.97 -3.39
CA THR A 274 25.81 11.18 -3.13
C THR A 274 26.28 10.46 -1.86
N GLY A 275 25.38 9.76 -1.16
CA GLY A 275 25.69 9.06 0.08
C GLY A 275 25.61 9.94 1.33
N HIS A 276 25.12 11.18 1.23
CA HIS A 276 24.96 12.05 2.38
C HIS A 276 23.65 11.78 3.13
N ILE A 277 23.71 11.76 4.46
CA ILE A 277 22.51 11.73 5.30
C ILE A 277 21.86 13.11 5.23
N THR A 278 20.62 13.16 4.72
CA THR A 278 19.86 14.40 4.55
C THR A 278 18.80 14.59 5.63
N LYS A 279 18.32 13.48 6.22
CA LYS A 279 17.31 13.49 7.28
C LYS A 279 17.53 12.31 8.23
N VAL A 280 17.26 12.56 9.51
CA VAL A 280 17.28 11.55 10.58
C VAL A 280 15.97 11.62 11.34
N ASN A 281 15.29 10.50 11.46
CA ASN A 281 14.18 10.34 12.40
C ASN A 281 14.59 9.38 13.51
N VAL A 282 14.25 9.71 14.75
CA VAL A 282 14.53 8.89 15.92
C VAL A 282 13.22 8.55 16.60
N TRP A 283 12.93 7.26 16.79
CA TRP A 283 11.85 6.80 17.66
C TRP A 283 12.43 6.19 18.92
N ARG A 284 12.00 6.71 20.08
CA ARG A 284 12.43 6.23 21.39
C ARG A 284 11.33 6.38 22.44
N ASP A 285 11.46 5.60 23.50
CA ASP A 285 10.64 5.76 24.69
C ASP A 285 11.24 6.84 25.60
N ILE A 286 10.40 7.70 26.18
CA ILE A 286 10.78 8.77 27.12
C ILE A 286 9.88 8.69 28.35
N GLY A 287 10.42 8.10 29.41
CA GLY A 287 9.67 7.85 30.64
C GLY A 287 8.45 6.97 30.37
N LYS A 288 7.25 7.52 30.62
CA LYS A 288 5.97 6.83 30.36
C LYS A 288 5.48 6.97 28.92
N LEU A 289 6.08 7.87 28.12
CA LEU A 289 5.70 8.13 26.75
C LEU A 289 6.43 7.17 25.82
N LYS A 290 5.69 6.30 25.13
CA LYS A 290 6.25 5.31 24.20
C LYS A 290 6.30 5.83 22.77
N HIS A 291 7.26 5.36 21.98
CA HIS A 291 7.40 5.58 20.54
C HIS A 291 7.41 7.06 20.10
N ARG A 292 8.09 7.92 20.86
CA ARG A 292 8.22 9.36 20.52
C ARG A 292 9.15 9.53 19.33
N GLY A 293 8.63 10.13 18.25
CA GLY A 293 9.38 10.50 17.06
C GLY A 293 10.04 11.88 17.19
N PHE A 294 11.29 11.98 16.74
CA PHE A 294 12.05 13.23 16.62
C PHE A 294 12.61 13.31 15.21
N GLU A 295 12.41 14.42 14.54
CA GLU A 295 12.91 14.65 13.19
C GLU A 295 14.01 15.70 13.20
N LEU A 296 15.14 15.38 12.56
CA LEU A 296 16.21 16.31 12.21
C LEU A 296 16.36 16.35 10.68
N ASP A 297 15.88 17.44 10.08
CA ASP A 297 16.14 17.77 8.67
C ASP A 297 17.47 18.54 8.58
N ILE A 298 18.53 17.83 8.18
CA ILE A 298 19.90 18.35 8.16
C ILE A 298 20.00 19.50 7.15
N LEU A 299 19.41 19.34 5.97
CA LEU A 299 19.46 20.35 4.92
C LEU A 299 18.78 21.67 5.35
N LYS A 300 17.65 21.58 6.06
CA LYS A 300 16.94 22.75 6.58
C LYS A 300 17.72 23.46 7.70
N VAL A 301 18.39 22.71 8.56
CA VAL A 301 19.20 23.27 9.65
C VAL A 301 20.44 23.99 9.09
N PHE A 302 21.20 23.37 8.18
CA PHE A 302 22.42 23.98 7.64
C PHE A 302 22.15 25.15 6.69
N LYS A 303 21.05 25.16 5.94
CA LYS A 303 20.63 26.34 5.15
C LYS A 303 20.31 27.57 6.03
N ARG A 304 19.91 27.38 7.29
CA ARG A 304 19.70 28.48 8.25
C ARG A 304 21.00 29.00 8.86
N LEU A 305 22.06 28.19 8.88
CA LEU A 305 23.37 28.58 9.41
C LEU A 305 24.24 29.32 8.37
N LEU A 306 23.87 29.26 7.09
CA LEU A 306 24.51 29.96 5.98
C LEU A 306 23.78 31.26 5.58
N LYS A 307 22.79 31.68 6.36
CA LYS A 307 22.13 32.99 6.26
C LYS A 307 22.49 33.81 7.48
#